data_AF-A0A0A8US68-F1
#
_entry.id   AF-A0A0A8US68-F1
#
_cell.length_a   1.000
_cell.length_b   1.000
_cell.length_c   1.000
_cell.angle_alpha   90.00
_cell.angle_beta   90.00
_cell.angle_gamma   90.00
#
_symmetry.space_group_name_H-M   'P 1'
#
loop_
_entity.id
_entity.type
_entity.pdbx_description
1 polymer ?
#
loop_
_entity_poly.entity_id
_entity_poly.type
_entity_poly.pdbx_seq_one_letter_code
_entity_poly.pdbx_strand_id
1 'polypeptide(L)'
;MPMFMSKLYNVIEHYDQYGVHRLNGLKVVYILLILFLVNFLFSIPNPYFYYFYLPITALGAEMVGETLEEKYFLLFSCLIIAIVTVFLFDIFAVSPFFWIFAFFYSAFLYLVAIDNRRHTLVIVPIALSLGAYSLLYREINISFYTVLSNCLTTILSMIIIFAALVLFPRSYYFRLWLRALLLLINQTLEHLLAMQNQRRIKYDPIQGHLIHLVQYANMLPHSFPTFSILKINLLMNKLHLLVCVTEEMALIMEGERFQRFINELDIFKKAIAKEKPCTLLKTSLPILDDLIQSWNYICSKL
;
A
#
# COMPACT_ATOMS: atom_id res chain seq x y z
N MET A 1 15.35 -29.18 1.44
CA MET A 1 14.21 -28.37 1.92
C MET A 1 14.56 -26.94 2.33
N PRO A 2 15.64 -26.62 3.10
CA PRO A 2 15.91 -25.24 3.52
C PRO A 2 16.28 -24.30 2.35
N MET A 3 16.89 -24.83 1.29
CA MET A 3 17.30 -24.07 0.10
C MET A 3 16.11 -23.60 -0.77
N PHE A 4 14.94 -24.25 -0.68
CA PHE A 4 13.74 -23.80 -1.37
C PHE A 4 13.05 -22.68 -0.58
N MET A 5 12.99 -22.82 0.75
CA MET A 5 12.42 -21.79 1.64
C MET A 5 13.21 -20.48 1.59
N SER A 6 14.55 -20.53 1.53
CA SER A 6 15.36 -19.32 1.39
C SER A 6 15.19 -18.66 0.01
N LYS A 7 15.09 -19.43 -1.07
CA LYS A 7 14.78 -18.89 -2.40
C LYS A 7 13.39 -18.26 -2.45
N LEU A 8 12.38 -18.93 -1.91
CA LEU A 8 11.01 -18.42 -1.84
C LEU A 8 10.96 -17.12 -1.02
N TYR A 9 11.65 -17.08 0.12
CA TYR A 9 11.77 -15.89 0.95
C TYR A 9 12.36 -14.72 0.15
N ASN A 10 13.48 -14.94 -0.54
CA ASN A 10 14.13 -13.91 -1.35
C ASN A 10 13.24 -13.43 -2.51
N VAL A 11 12.50 -14.33 -3.15
CA VAL A 11 11.54 -13.98 -4.22
C VAL A 11 10.41 -13.11 -3.65
N ILE A 12 9.86 -13.46 -2.49
CA ILE A 12 8.81 -12.69 -1.83
C ILE A 12 9.33 -11.33 -1.37
N GLU A 13 10.56 -11.25 -0.83
CA GLU A 13 11.18 -9.97 -0.49
C GLU A 13 11.44 -9.11 -1.72
N HIS A 14 11.83 -9.70 -2.85
CA HIS A 14 12.02 -8.96 -4.09
C HIS A 14 10.70 -8.44 -4.67
N TYR A 15 9.61 -9.21 -4.55
CA TYR A 15 8.27 -8.84 -5.01
C TYR A 15 7.61 -7.77 -4.13
N ASP A 16 7.69 -7.90 -2.80
CA ASP A 16 7.09 -6.97 -1.84
C ASP A 16 8.15 -6.36 -0.92
N GLN A 17 9.06 -5.58 -1.53
CA GLN A 17 10.22 -4.97 -0.84
C GLN A 17 9.79 -4.08 0.34
N TYR A 18 8.69 -3.35 0.17
CA TYR A 18 8.18 -2.45 1.19
C TYR A 18 7.28 -3.16 2.21
N GLY A 19 6.67 -4.30 1.88
CA GLY A 19 5.72 -5.01 2.75
C GLY A 19 4.27 -4.54 2.61
N VAL A 20 3.92 -3.88 1.51
CA VAL A 20 2.58 -3.35 1.26
C VAL A 20 1.56 -4.48 1.12
N HIS A 21 1.89 -5.53 0.38
CA HIS A 21 1.01 -6.69 0.23
C HIS A 21 0.84 -7.43 1.55
N ARG A 22 1.89 -7.53 2.38
CA ARG A 22 1.79 -8.09 3.74
C ARG A 22 0.86 -7.29 4.64
N LEU A 23 0.97 -5.96 4.63
CA LEU A 23 0.08 -5.07 5.38
C LEU A 23 -1.37 -5.24 4.93
N ASN A 24 -1.59 -5.29 3.62
CA ASN A 24 -2.89 -5.45 3.03
C ASN A 24 -3.51 -6.81 3.36
N GLY A 25 -2.72 -7.89 3.35
CA GLY A 25 -3.14 -9.19 3.84
C GLY A 25 -3.54 -9.16 5.32
N LEU A 26 -2.76 -8.49 6.17
CA LEU A 26 -3.10 -8.31 7.60
C LEU A 26 -4.43 -7.54 7.76
N LYS A 27 -4.64 -6.47 6.98
CA LYS A 27 -5.88 -5.71 6.97
C LYS A 27 -7.08 -6.58 6.58
N VAL A 28 -6.96 -7.37 5.51
CA VAL A 28 -8.03 -8.29 5.07
C VAL A 28 -8.37 -9.31 6.15
N VAL A 29 -7.36 -9.93 6.78
CA VAL A 29 -7.58 -10.89 7.88
C VAL A 29 -8.25 -10.22 9.07
N TYR A 30 -7.80 -9.02 9.46
CA TYR A 30 -8.41 -8.24 10.55
C TYR A 30 -9.89 -7.96 10.28
N ILE A 31 -10.22 -7.50 9.07
CA ILE A 31 -11.60 -7.22 8.65
C ILE A 31 -12.43 -8.51 8.64
N LEU A 32 -11.90 -9.59 8.08
CA LEU A 32 -12.57 -10.88 8.01
C LEU A 32 -12.92 -11.40 9.42
N LEU A 33 -12.01 -11.26 10.39
CA LEU A 33 -12.26 -11.64 11.78
C LEU A 33 -13.41 -10.84 12.40
N ILE A 34 -13.48 -9.54 12.15
CA ILE A 34 -14.58 -8.68 12.63
C ILE A 34 -15.90 -9.10 11.98
N LEU A 35 -15.92 -9.31 10.66
CA LEU A 35 -17.11 -9.77 9.95
C LEU A 35 -17.58 -11.13 10.51
N PHE A 36 -16.66 -12.06 10.77
CA PHE A 36 -16.98 -13.35 11.39
C PHE A 36 -17.59 -13.17 12.79
N LEU A 37 -17.02 -12.30 13.62
CA LEU A 37 -17.53 -12.03 14.95
C LEU A 37 -18.96 -11.48 14.91
N VAL A 38 -19.22 -10.51 14.02
CA VAL A 38 -20.56 -9.97 13.83
C VAL A 38 -21.52 -11.04 13.31
N ASN A 39 -21.12 -11.83 12.32
CA ASN A 39 -21.96 -12.90 11.80
C ASN A 39 -22.26 -13.96 12.88
N PHE A 40 -21.31 -14.26 13.76
CA PHE A 40 -21.52 -15.17 14.89
C PHE A 40 -22.57 -14.65 15.88
N LEU A 41 -22.58 -13.34 16.16
CA LEU A 41 -23.54 -12.72 17.07
C LEU A 41 -24.94 -12.54 16.46
N PHE A 42 -25.01 -12.19 15.18
CA PHE A 42 -26.27 -11.80 14.53
C PHE A 42 -26.85 -12.86 13.57
N SER A 43 -26.11 -13.95 13.30
CA SER A 43 -26.54 -15.08 12.46
C SER A 43 -27.15 -14.63 11.13
N ILE A 44 -26.36 -13.93 10.31
CA ILE A 44 -26.84 -13.33 9.06
C ILE A 44 -27.21 -14.46 8.06
N PRO A 45 -28.38 -14.38 7.41
CA PRO A 45 -28.78 -15.38 6.43
C PRO A 45 -27.91 -15.30 5.17
N ASN A 46 -27.53 -16.46 4.63
CA ASN A 46 -26.70 -16.60 3.41
C ASN A 46 -25.47 -15.67 3.39
N PRO A 47 -24.62 -15.69 4.44
CA PRO A 47 -23.61 -14.66 4.62
C PRO A 47 -22.43 -14.83 3.67
N TYR A 48 -22.24 -16.01 3.07
CA TYR A 48 -21.05 -16.33 2.30
C TYR A 48 -20.77 -15.32 1.17
N PHE A 49 -21.72 -15.11 0.25
CA PHE A 49 -21.48 -14.24 -0.89
C PHE A 49 -21.65 -12.76 -0.54
N TYR A 50 -22.83 -12.39 -0.03
CA TYR A 50 -23.24 -11.01 0.19
C TYR A 50 -22.57 -10.34 1.38
N TYR A 51 -22.19 -11.10 2.40
CA TYR A 51 -21.62 -10.53 3.62
C TYR A 51 -20.10 -10.73 3.75
N PHE A 52 -19.54 -11.81 3.18
CA PHE A 52 -18.10 -12.06 3.19
C PHE A 52 -17.43 -11.83 1.84
N TYR A 53 -17.77 -12.62 0.82
CA TYR A 53 -16.99 -12.71 -0.42
C TYR A 53 -16.98 -11.40 -1.21
N LEU A 54 -18.15 -10.81 -1.45
CA LEU A 54 -18.28 -9.56 -2.20
C LEU A 54 -17.47 -8.43 -1.57
N PRO A 55 -17.67 -8.10 -0.29
CA PRO A 55 -17.00 -6.95 0.28
C PRO A 55 -15.49 -7.17 0.52
N ILE A 56 -15.05 -8.41 0.75
CA ILE A 56 -13.62 -8.74 0.86
C ILE A 56 -12.94 -8.63 -0.50
N THR A 57 -13.59 -9.09 -1.57
CA THR A 57 -13.04 -9.01 -2.93
C THR A 57 -12.93 -7.55 -3.38
N ALA A 58 -13.87 -6.69 -2.97
CA ALA A 58 -13.82 -5.26 -3.22
C ALA A 58 -12.64 -4.53 -2.54
N LEU A 59 -12.05 -5.09 -1.47
CA LEU A 59 -10.79 -4.57 -0.89
C LEU A 59 -9.63 -4.58 -1.88
N GLY A 60 -9.71 -5.37 -2.96
CA GLY A 60 -8.76 -5.30 -4.06
C GLY A 60 -8.63 -3.91 -4.69
N ALA A 61 -9.70 -3.11 -4.71
CA ALA A 61 -9.67 -1.75 -5.24
C ALA A 61 -8.82 -0.79 -4.39
N GLU A 62 -8.72 -1.04 -3.08
CA GLU A 62 -7.88 -0.26 -2.16
C GLU A 62 -6.38 -0.37 -2.53
N MET A 63 -5.97 -1.46 -3.18
CA MET A 63 -4.56 -1.70 -3.53
C MET A 63 -4.01 -0.69 -4.53
N VAL A 64 -4.90 -0.06 -5.31
CA VAL A 64 -4.55 0.82 -6.43
C VAL A 64 -4.32 2.27 -5.98
N GLY A 65 -4.89 2.67 -4.84
CA GLY A 65 -4.79 4.05 -4.36
C GLY A 65 -3.42 4.36 -3.76
N GLU A 66 -2.95 5.58 -3.97
CA GLU A 66 -1.64 6.04 -3.47
C GLU A 66 -1.74 6.72 -2.11
N THR A 67 -2.89 7.30 -1.77
CA THR A 67 -3.16 7.98 -0.49
C THR A 67 -4.24 7.25 0.29
N LEU A 68 -4.32 7.43 1.63
CA LEU A 68 -5.41 6.82 2.41
C LEU A 68 -6.80 7.27 1.95
N GLU A 69 -6.94 8.55 1.60
CA GLU A 69 -8.20 9.10 1.11
C GLU A 69 -8.61 8.46 -0.21
N GLU A 70 -7.68 8.38 -1.17
CA GLU A 70 -7.91 7.72 -2.45
C GLU A 70 -8.22 6.23 -2.30
N LYS A 71 -7.49 5.54 -1.42
CA LYS A 71 -7.72 4.13 -1.09
C LYS A 71 -9.15 3.87 -0.60
N TYR A 72 -9.63 4.69 0.33
CA TYR A 72 -10.98 4.58 0.87
C TYR A 72 -12.04 5.01 -0.15
N PHE A 73 -11.76 6.01 -0.96
CA PHE A 73 -12.64 6.44 -2.05
C PHE A 73 -12.80 5.34 -3.12
N LEU A 74 -11.70 4.71 -3.53
CA LEU A 74 -11.71 3.60 -4.50
C LEU A 74 -12.44 2.38 -3.94
N LEU A 75 -12.21 2.03 -2.67
CA LEU A 75 -12.95 0.97 -1.99
C LEU A 75 -14.45 1.27 -1.94
N PHE A 76 -14.82 2.48 -1.52
CA PHE A 76 -16.21 2.92 -1.44
C PHE A 76 -16.90 2.83 -2.81
N SER A 77 -16.25 3.39 -3.82
CA SER A 77 -16.76 3.38 -5.20
C SER A 77 -16.90 1.94 -5.73
N CYS A 78 -15.92 1.08 -5.45
CA CYS A 78 -15.96 -0.32 -5.86
C CYS A 78 -17.10 -1.09 -5.20
N LEU A 79 -17.33 -0.88 -3.90
CA LEU A 79 -18.43 -1.51 -3.18
C LEU A 79 -19.78 -1.06 -3.74
N ILE A 80 -20.00 0.24 -3.91
CA ILE A 80 -21.25 0.76 -4.45
C ILE A 80 -21.51 0.25 -5.87
N ILE A 81 -20.52 0.32 -6.75
CA ILE A 81 -20.66 -0.17 -8.13
C ILE A 81 -20.89 -1.69 -8.13
N ALA A 82 -20.20 -2.46 -7.29
CA ALA A 82 -20.43 -3.89 -7.16
C ALA A 82 -21.84 -4.22 -6.66
N ILE A 83 -22.33 -3.52 -5.64
CA ILE A 83 -23.70 -3.70 -5.10
C ILE A 83 -24.75 -3.40 -6.17
N VAL A 84 -24.61 -2.27 -6.88
CA VAL A 84 -25.51 -1.90 -7.98
C VAL A 84 -25.44 -2.94 -9.11
N THR A 85 -24.23 -3.38 -9.47
CA THR A 85 -24.03 -4.37 -10.53
C THR A 85 -24.68 -5.70 -10.17
N VAL A 86 -24.46 -6.20 -8.96
CA VAL A 86 -25.05 -7.44 -8.44
C VAL A 86 -26.58 -7.33 -8.40
N PHE A 87 -27.13 -6.23 -7.88
CA PHE A 87 -28.57 -5.98 -7.86
C PHE A 87 -29.19 -6.02 -9.27
N LEU A 88 -28.56 -5.33 -10.23
CA LEU A 88 -29.04 -5.30 -11.61
C LEU A 88 -28.92 -6.68 -12.26
N PHE A 89 -27.81 -7.39 -12.05
CA PHE A 89 -27.60 -8.72 -12.62
C PHE A 89 -28.63 -9.71 -12.08
N ASP A 90 -28.87 -9.71 -10.77
CA ASP A 90 -29.85 -10.60 -10.13
C ASP A 90 -31.28 -10.33 -10.62
N ILE A 91 -31.67 -9.06 -10.84
CA ILE A 91 -33.00 -8.72 -11.37
C ILE A 91 -33.14 -9.06 -12.87
N PHE A 92 -32.17 -8.66 -13.68
CA PHE A 92 -32.25 -8.80 -15.13
C PHE A 92 -31.94 -10.22 -15.61
N ALA A 93 -31.32 -11.08 -14.78
CA ALA A 93 -31.04 -12.48 -15.13
C ALA A 93 -32.30 -13.32 -15.42
N VAL A 94 -33.46 -12.89 -14.93
CA VAL A 94 -34.75 -13.52 -15.23
C VAL A 94 -35.21 -13.22 -16.66
N SER A 95 -34.76 -12.10 -17.23
CA SER A 95 -35.15 -11.68 -18.57
C SER A 95 -34.39 -12.46 -19.66
N PRO A 96 -35.06 -12.87 -20.75
CA PRO A 96 -34.39 -13.48 -21.91
C PRO A 96 -33.40 -12.52 -22.61
N PHE A 97 -33.48 -11.21 -22.34
CA PHE A 97 -32.60 -10.20 -22.89
C PHE A 97 -31.39 -9.86 -22.01
N PHE A 98 -31.13 -10.66 -20.96
CA PHE A 98 -30.02 -10.44 -20.02
C PHE A 98 -28.66 -10.20 -20.70
N TRP A 99 -28.30 -11.01 -21.69
CA TRP A 99 -27.04 -10.88 -22.43
C TRP A 99 -26.84 -9.51 -23.13
N ILE A 100 -27.90 -8.93 -23.69
CA ILE A 100 -27.89 -7.61 -24.34
C ILE A 100 -27.70 -6.55 -23.27
N PHE A 101 -28.45 -6.64 -22.18
CA PHE A 101 -28.28 -5.77 -21.02
C PHE A 101 -26.84 -5.82 -20.47
N ALA A 102 -26.31 -7.02 -20.22
CA ALA A 102 -24.98 -7.22 -19.66
C ALA A 102 -23.88 -6.64 -20.58
N PHE A 103 -24.02 -6.81 -21.90
CA PHE A 103 -23.12 -6.20 -22.88
C PHE A 103 -23.14 -4.67 -22.79
N PHE A 104 -24.31 -4.04 -22.93
CA PHE A 104 -24.40 -2.58 -22.90
C PHE A 104 -24.01 -1.99 -21.53
N TYR A 105 -24.38 -2.65 -20.44
CA TYR A 105 -24.01 -2.24 -19.08
C TYR A 105 -22.49 -2.30 -18.87
N SER A 106 -21.85 -3.40 -19.30
CA SER A 106 -20.39 -3.53 -19.23
C SER A 106 -19.68 -2.46 -20.08
N ALA A 107 -20.14 -2.24 -21.32
CA ALA A 107 -19.59 -1.21 -22.20
C ALA A 107 -19.72 0.18 -21.59
N PHE A 108 -20.89 0.49 -21.00
CA PHE A 108 -21.12 1.74 -20.28
C PHE A 108 -20.13 1.92 -19.12
N LEU A 109 -19.97 0.91 -18.24
CA LEU A 109 -19.03 1.01 -17.12
C LEU A 109 -17.58 1.23 -17.59
N TYR A 110 -17.16 0.55 -18.66
CA TYR A 110 -15.83 0.75 -19.22
C TYR A 110 -15.64 2.15 -19.82
N LEU A 111 -16.63 2.67 -20.55
CA LEU A 111 -16.59 4.03 -21.10
C LEU A 111 -16.46 5.07 -19.98
N VAL A 112 -17.26 4.94 -18.92
CA VAL A 112 -17.18 5.81 -17.74
C VAL A 112 -15.82 5.72 -17.07
N ALA A 113 -15.27 4.52 -16.89
CA ALA A 113 -13.95 4.34 -16.27
C ALA A 113 -12.79 4.87 -17.12
N ILE A 114 -12.90 4.82 -18.45
CA ILE A 114 -11.91 5.42 -19.35
C ILE A 114 -11.91 6.94 -19.21
N ASP A 115 -13.09 7.55 -19.15
CA ASP A 115 -13.24 9.01 -19.02
C ASP A 115 -12.77 9.51 -17.65
N ASN A 116 -13.06 8.75 -16.58
CA ASN A 116 -12.81 9.17 -15.19
C ASN A 116 -11.41 8.81 -14.64
N ARG A 117 -10.41 8.65 -15.52
CA ARG A 117 -8.99 8.31 -15.25
C ARG A 117 -8.67 6.82 -15.03
N ARG A 118 -7.41 6.46 -15.32
CA ARG A 118 -6.85 5.10 -15.31
C ARG A 118 -7.05 4.31 -14.01
N HIS A 119 -7.07 4.94 -12.83
CA HIS A 119 -7.20 4.22 -11.56
C HIS A 119 -8.59 3.59 -11.36
N THR A 120 -9.64 4.16 -11.97
CA THR A 120 -11.01 3.59 -11.89
C THR A 120 -11.22 2.37 -12.78
N LEU A 121 -10.30 2.11 -13.73
CA LEU A 121 -10.35 0.93 -14.62
C LEU A 121 -10.27 -0.39 -13.86
N VAL A 122 -9.67 -0.42 -12.66
CA VAL A 122 -9.55 -1.65 -11.85
C VAL A 122 -10.86 -1.99 -11.15
N ILE A 123 -11.72 -1.00 -10.89
CA ILE A 123 -13.01 -1.20 -10.20
C ILE A 123 -13.98 -1.97 -11.09
N VAL A 124 -14.06 -1.63 -12.38
CA VAL A 124 -14.99 -2.22 -13.34
C VAL A 124 -14.88 -3.74 -13.44
N PRO A 125 -13.70 -4.35 -13.68
CA PRO A 125 -13.59 -5.80 -13.76
C PRO A 125 -13.92 -6.49 -12.43
N ILE A 126 -13.58 -5.88 -11.29
CA ILE A 126 -13.95 -6.43 -9.98
C ILE A 126 -15.47 -6.44 -9.83
N ALA A 127 -16.14 -5.30 -10.06
CA ALA A 127 -17.59 -5.19 -9.95
C ALA A 127 -18.34 -6.11 -10.92
N LEU A 128 -17.89 -6.21 -12.18
CA LEU A 128 -18.46 -7.12 -13.17
C LEU A 128 -18.23 -8.59 -12.81
N SER A 129 -17.06 -8.94 -12.28
CA SER A 129 -16.80 -10.31 -11.83
C SER A 129 -17.70 -10.71 -10.66
N LEU A 130 -17.94 -9.80 -9.71
CA LEU A 130 -18.86 -9.99 -8.60
C LEU A 130 -20.31 -10.08 -9.08
N GLY A 131 -20.73 -9.25 -10.04
CA GLY A 131 -22.02 -9.37 -10.70
C GLY A 131 -22.21 -10.72 -11.39
N ALA A 132 -21.21 -11.18 -12.14
CA ALA A 132 -21.28 -12.49 -12.78
C ALA A 132 -21.35 -13.63 -11.76
N TYR A 133 -20.62 -13.53 -10.65
CA TYR A 133 -20.65 -14.52 -9.58
C TYR A 133 -21.98 -14.56 -8.83
N SER A 134 -22.72 -13.44 -8.73
CA SER A 134 -24.04 -13.42 -8.09
C SER A 134 -25.06 -14.31 -8.82
N LEU A 135 -24.91 -14.49 -10.13
CA LEU A 135 -25.76 -15.36 -10.94
C LEU A 135 -25.72 -16.83 -10.50
N LEU A 136 -24.66 -17.26 -9.80
CA LEU A 136 -24.58 -18.61 -9.21
C LEU A 136 -25.55 -18.80 -8.04
N TYR A 137 -26.02 -17.71 -7.43
CA TYR A 137 -26.95 -17.72 -6.30
C TYR A 137 -28.41 -17.47 -6.71
N ARG A 138 -28.74 -17.73 -7.98
CA ARG A 138 -30.08 -17.51 -8.55
C ARG A 138 -31.20 -18.20 -7.76
N GLU A 139 -30.91 -19.36 -7.19
CA GLU A 139 -31.85 -20.13 -6.37
C GLU A 139 -32.22 -19.44 -5.04
N ILE A 140 -31.37 -18.52 -4.57
CA ILE A 140 -31.60 -17.71 -3.37
C ILE A 140 -32.30 -16.38 -3.73
N ASN A 141 -32.09 -15.91 -4.96
CA ASN A 141 -32.59 -14.63 -5.49
C ASN A 141 -33.91 -14.79 -6.26
N ILE A 142 -34.88 -15.46 -5.66
CA ILE A 142 -36.16 -15.78 -6.32
C ILE A 142 -37.07 -14.55 -6.44
N SER A 143 -36.95 -13.58 -5.52
CA SER A 143 -37.85 -12.44 -5.43
C SER A 143 -37.08 -11.11 -5.34
N PHE A 144 -37.72 -10.03 -5.77
CA PHE A 144 -37.17 -8.69 -5.61
C PHE A 144 -36.81 -8.38 -4.14
N TYR A 145 -37.65 -8.81 -3.20
CA TYR A 145 -37.41 -8.59 -1.76
C TYR A 145 -36.19 -9.33 -1.25
N THR A 146 -35.91 -10.56 -1.74
CA THR A 146 -34.71 -11.30 -1.33
C THR A 146 -33.45 -10.66 -1.91
N VAL A 147 -33.49 -10.20 -3.17
CA VAL A 147 -32.37 -9.46 -3.79
C VAL A 147 -32.11 -8.15 -3.05
N LEU A 148 -33.16 -7.40 -2.70
CA LEU A 148 -33.04 -6.17 -1.93
C LEU A 148 -32.46 -6.42 -0.53
N SER A 149 -32.93 -7.46 0.15
CA SER A 149 -32.40 -7.87 1.47
C SER A 149 -30.91 -8.20 1.39
N ASN A 150 -30.50 -8.98 0.37
CA ASN A 150 -29.10 -9.32 0.13
C ASN A 150 -28.24 -8.08 -0.21
N CYS A 151 -28.79 -7.08 -0.89
CA CYS A 151 -28.10 -5.80 -1.06
C CYS A 151 -27.97 -5.03 0.26
N LEU A 152 -28.99 -5.03 1.11
CA LEU A 152 -28.89 -4.41 2.43
C LEU A 152 -27.86 -5.10 3.33
N THR A 153 -27.70 -6.43 3.24
CA THR A 153 -26.64 -7.14 3.98
C THR A 153 -25.24 -6.77 3.48
N THR A 154 -25.06 -6.58 2.16
CA THR A 154 -23.80 -6.05 1.62
C THR A 154 -23.51 -4.63 2.11
N ILE A 155 -24.51 -3.75 2.18
CA ILE A 155 -24.36 -2.38 2.70
C ILE A 155 -23.99 -2.42 4.19
N LEU A 156 -24.60 -3.31 4.97
CA LEU A 156 -24.24 -3.52 6.38
C LEU A 156 -22.77 -3.95 6.51
N SER A 157 -22.33 -4.92 5.70
CA SER A 157 -20.94 -5.37 5.69
C SER A 157 -19.98 -4.24 5.35
N MET A 158 -20.34 -3.39 4.38
CA MET A 158 -19.57 -2.22 3.99
C MET A 158 -19.39 -1.24 5.16
N ILE A 159 -20.46 -0.93 5.90
CA ILE A 159 -20.39 -0.05 7.09
C ILE A 159 -19.43 -0.62 8.13
N ILE A 160 -19.52 -1.93 8.40
CA ILE A 160 -18.65 -2.61 9.36
C ILE A 160 -17.18 -2.55 8.91
N ILE A 161 -16.91 -2.75 7.62
CA ILE A 161 -15.56 -2.67 7.05
C ILE A 161 -14.98 -1.28 7.20
N PHE A 162 -15.73 -0.23 6.87
CA PHE A 162 -15.24 1.15 7.04
C PHE A 162 -15.00 1.48 8.51
N ALA A 163 -15.86 1.04 9.42
CA ALA A 163 -15.63 1.17 10.86
C ALA A 163 -14.34 0.45 11.31
N ALA A 164 -14.14 -0.79 10.83
CA ALA A 164 -12.92 -1.56 11.09
C ALA A 164 -11.66 -0.87 10.55
N LEU A 165 -11.71 -0.34 9.32
CA LEU A 165 -10.58 0.38 8.70
C LEU A 165 -10.22 1.67 9.44
N VAL A 166 -11.20 2.38 10.01
CA VAL A 166 -10.95 3.56 10.84
C VAL A 166 -10.21 3.18 12.13
N LEU A 167 -10.57 2.03 12.72
CA LEU A 167 -9.92 1.50 13.93
C LEU A 167 -8.58 0.79 13.64
N PHE A 168 -8.28 0.51 12.38
CA PHE A 168 -7.05 -0.20 12.02
C PHE A 168 -5.81 0.63 12.42
N PRO A 169 -4.87 0.05 13.19
CA PRO A 169 -3.72 0.78 13.70
C PRO A 169 -2.81 1.29 12.56
N ARG A 170 -2.81 2.61 12.38
CA ARG A 170 -2.00 3.28 11.34
C ARG A 170 -0.50 3.24 11.62
N SER A 171 -0.08 2.83 12.83
CA SER A 171 1.34 2.62 13.17
C SER A 171 2.03 1.59 12.26
N TYR A 172 1.30 0.67 11.64
CA TYR A 172 1.92 -0.25 10.69
C TYR A 172 2.45 0.43 9.42
N TYR A 173 1.91 1.59 9.02
CA TYR A 173 2.46 2.38 7.90
C TYR A 173 3.87 2.93 8.22
N PHE A 174 4.21 3.10 9.50
CA PHE A 174 5.56 3.47 9.93
C PHE A 174 6.59 2.40 9.54
N ARG A 175 6.22 1.12 9.61
CA ARG A 175 7.11 0.03 9.18
C ARG A 175 7.37 0.05 7.67
N LEU A 176 6.36 0.42 6.88
CA LEU A 176 6.52 0.60 5.43
C LEU A 176 7.47 1.77 5.13
N TRP A 177 7.28 2.90 5.83
CA TRP A 177 8.16 4.06 5.73
C TRP A 177 9.61 3.72 6.12
N LEU A 178 9.82 3.03 7.24
CA LEU A 178 11.15 2.63 7.71
C LEU A 178 11.86 1.70 6.71
N ARG A 179 11.13 0.76 6.09
CA ARG A 179 11.67 -0.09 5.02
C ARG A 179 12.05 0.72 3.79
N ALA A 180 11.22 1.67 3.37
CA ALA A 180 11.55 2.57 2.26
C ALA A 180 12.82 3.39 2.55
N LEU A 181 12.96 3.90 3.78
CA LEU A 181 14.15 4.62 4.23
C LEU A 181 15.40 3.75 4.18
N LEU A 182 15.33 2.53 4.71
CA LEU A 182 16.47 1.60 4.69
C LEU A 182 16.88 1.21 3.28
N LEU A 183 15.92 0.97 2.38
CA LEU A 183 16.20 0.66 0.98
C LEU A 183 16.87 1.83 0.28
N LEU A 184 16.41 3.06 0.52
CA LEU A 184 17.04 4.26 0.00
C LEU A 184 18.50 4.41 0.51
N ILE A 185 18.73 4.18 1.80
CA ILE A 185 20.08 4.24 2.37
C ILE A 185 20.98 3.15 1.76
N ASN A 186 20.47 1.92 1.60
CA ASN A 186 21.21 0.84 0.95
C ASN A 186 21.64 1.22 -0.47
N GLN A 187 20.72 1.77 -1.23
CA GLN A 187 20.98 2.22 -2.59
C GLN A 187 22.03 3.34 -2.60
N THR A 188 21.91 4.34 -1.72
CA THR A 188 22.96 5.39 -1.62
C THR A 188 24.33 4.82 -1.26
N LEU A 189 24.40 3.82 -0.37
CA LEU A 189 25.65 3.14 -0.03
C LEU A 189 26.23 2.35 -1.21
N GLU A 190 25.39 1.62 -1.93
CA GLU A 190 25.81 0.88 -3.13
C GLU A 190 26.39 1.82 -4.20
N HIS A 191 25.81 3.02 -4.36
CA HIS A 191 26.32 4.04 -5.28
C HIS A 191 27.69 4.54 -4.84
N LEU A 192 27.84 4.92 -3.57
CA LEU A 192 29.11 5.41 -3.03
C LEU A 192 30.22 4.34 -3.17
N LEU A 193 29.90 3.08 -2.89
CA LEU A 193 30.82 1.96 -3.06
C LEU A 193 31.16 1.70 -4.53
N ALA A 194 30.21 1.88 -5.46
CA ALA A 194 30.49 1.76 -6.89
C ALA A 194 31.39 2.89 -7.41
N MET A 195 31.16 4.13 -6.94
CA MET A 195 32.01 5.28 -7.25
C MET A 195 33.44 5.07 -6.75
N GLN A 196 33.62 4.54 -5.52
CA GLN A 196 34.93 4.18 -5.00
C GLN A 196 35.70 3.21 -5.91
N ASN A 197 34.96 2.27 -6.52
CA ASN A 197 35.51 1.26 -7.41
C ASN A 197 35.61 1.72 -8.88
N GLN A 198 35.45 3.02 -9.15
CA GLN A 198 35.53 3.65 -10.48
C GLN A 198 34.59 3.04 -11.53
N ARG A 199 33.47 2.42 -11.11
CA ARG A 199 32.48 1.89 -12.05
C ARG A 199 31.54 3.03 -12.47
N ARG A 200 31.56 3.41 -13.74
CA ARG A 200 30.56 4.34 -14.30
C ARG A 200 29.21 3.62 -14.38
N ILE A 201 28.27 4.02 -13.52
CA ILE A 201 26.90 3.52 -13.56
C ILE A 201 26.06 4.68 -14.10
N LYS A 202 25.34 4.50 -15.21
CA LYS A 202 24.29 5.46 -15.58
C LYS A 202 23.12 5.25 -14.62
N TYR A 203 22.75 6.31 -13.90
CA TYR A 203 21.67 6.22 -12.92
C TYR A 203 20.42 6.97 -13.37
N ASP A 204 19.25 6.36 -13.11
CA ASP A 204 17.95 6.99 -13.27
C ASP A 204 17.62 7.81 -12.01
N PRO A 205 17.46 9.14 -12.11
CA PRO A 205 17.18 10.02 -10.97
C PRO A 205 15.76 9.85 -10.39
N ILE A 206 14.89 9.09 -11.07
CA ILE A 206 13.50 8.85 -10.65
C ILE A 206 13.45 7.52 -9.90
N GLN A 207 13.75 7.54 -8.60
CA GLN A 207 13.72 6.33 -7.79
C GLN A 207 12.37 6.14 -7.08
N GLY A 208 11.77 4.96 -7.26
CA GLY A 208 10.53 4.57 -6.56
C GLY A 208 10.63 4.67 -5.04
N HIS A 209 11.82 4.47 -4.45
CA HIS A 209 12.01 4.56 -3.00
C HIS A 209 11.69 5.95 -2.43
N LEU A 210 12.05 7.03 -3.15
CA LEU A 210 11.75 8.40 -2.72
C LEU A 210 10.25 8.70 -2.75
N ILE A 211 9.59 8.25 -3.82
CA ILE A 211 8.14 8.40 -3.99
C ILE A 211 7.43 7.66 -2.85
N HIS A 212 7.80 6.41 -2.59
CA HIS A 212 7.22 5.61 -1.53
C HIS A 212 7.49 6.16 -0.12
N LEU A 213 8.68 6.74 0.11
CA LEU A 213 9.02 7.39 1.37
C LEU A 213 8.09 8.57 1.68
N VAL A 214 7.76 9.39 0.67
CA VAL A 214 6.78 10.49 0.81
C VAL A 214 5.36 9.95 0.96
N GLN A 215 4.96 8.99 0.12
CA GLN A 215 3.63 8.37 0.18
C GLN A 215 3.35 7.77 1.56
N TYR A 216 4.26 6.94 2.10
CA TYR A 216 4.05 6.30 3.41
C TYR A 216 4.09 7.28 4.57
N ALA A 217 4.87 8.36 4.48
CA ALA A 217 4.87 9.41 5.50
C ALA A 217 3.49 10.11 5.61
N ASN A 218 2.81 10.32 4.48
CA ASN A 218 1.47 10.90 4.43
C ASN A 218 0.38 9.96 4.96
N MET A 219 0.66 8.65 5.09
CA MET A 219 -0.28 7.67 5.66
C MET A 219 -0.17 7.54 7.19
N LEU A 220 0.80 8.21 7.81
CA LEU A 220 1.02 8.13 9.25
C LEU A 220 -0.07 8.89 10.03
N PRO A 221 -0.40 8.43 11.25
CA PRO A 221 -1.33 9.15 12.10
C PRO A 221 -0.72 10.47 12.58
N HIS A 222 -1.56 11.49 12.80
CA HIS A 222 -1.13 12.80 13.28
C HIS A 222 -0.46 12.79 14.67
N SER A 223 -0.64 11.71 15.44
CA SER A 223 0.02 11.52 16.74
C SER A 223 1.51 11.24 16.63
N PHE A 224 2.01 10.83 15.47
CA PHE A 224 3.43 10.60 15.25
C PHE A 224 4.19 11.92 15.05
N PRO A 225 5.52 11.97 15.27
CA PRO A 225 6.36 13.12 14.99
C PRO A 225 6.53 13.33 13.47
N THR A 226 5.44 13.69 12.79
CA THR A 226 5.33 13.86 11.34
C THR A 226 6.33 14.88 10.79
N PHE A 227 6.57 15.99 11.50
CA PHE A 227 7.56 16.98 11.10
C PHE A 227 8.98 16.39 11.00
N SER A 228 9.39 15.59 11.99
CA SER A 228 10.72 14.96 11.98
C SER A 228 10.83 13.94 10.86
N ILE A 229 9.76 13.21 10.56
CA ILE A 229 9.69 12.26 9.45
C ILE A 229 9.80 12.98 8.10
N LEU A 230 9.06 14.07 7.92
CA LEU A 230 9.16 14.91 6.71
C LEU A 230 10.54 15.55 6.57
N LYS A 231 11.14 16.00 7.68
CA LYS A 231 12.52 16.51 7.70
C LYS A 231 13.50 15.44 7.25
N ILE A 232 13.39 14.20 7.74
CA ILE A 232 14.22 13.07 7.29
C ILE A 232 14.01 12.84 5.79
N ASN A 233 12.77 12.85 5.30
CA ASN A 233 12.49 12.69 3.88
C ASN A 233 13.21 13.74 3.02
N LEU A 234 13.14 15.01 3.40
CA LEU A 234 13.82 16.11 2.70
C LEU A 234 15.34 15.97 2.75
N LEU A 235 15.91 15.67 3.92
CA LEU A 235 17.35 15.52 4.10
C LEU A 235 17.89 14.31 3.34
N MET A 236 17.16 13.20 3.32
CA MET A 236 17.52 12.01 2.53
C MET A 236 17.44 12.28 1.03
N ASN A 237 16.40 13.00 0.56
CA ASN A 237 16.33 13.44 -0.83
C ASN A 237 17.54 14.30 -1.20
N LYS A 238 17.89 15.26 -0.34
CA LYS A 238 19.05 16.13 -0.54
C LYS A 238 20.36 15.33 -0.57
N LEU A 239 20.52 14.38 0.35
CA LEU A 239 21.69 13.50 0.40
C LEU A 239 21.80 12.64 -0.86
N HIS A 240 20.69 12.03 -1.27
CA HIS A 240 20.64 11.18 -2.45
C HIS A 240 20.97 11.98 -3.73
N LEU A 241 20.35 13.14 -3.90
CA LEU A 241 20.65 14.04 -5.02
C LEU A 241 22.09 14.51 -5.00
N LEU A 242 22.65 14.82 -3.82
CA LEU A 242 24.06 15.18 -3.70
C LEU A 242 24.92 14.04 -4.21
N VAL A 243 24.72 12.80 -3.74
CA VAL A 243 25.47 11.63 -4.22
C VAL A 243 25.34 11.46 -5.73
N CYS A 244 24.13 11.51 -6.29
CA CYS A 244 23.91 11.35 -7.74
C CYS A 244 24.50 12.48 -8.59
N VAL A 245 24.36 13.74 -8.17
CA VAL A 245 24.89 14.90 -8.89
C VAL A 245 26.41 15.02 -8.72
N THR A 246 26.96 14.54 -7.60
CA THR A 246 28.42 14.51 -7.38
C THR A 246 29.18 13.51 -8.24
N GLU A 247 28.55 12.81 -9.20
CA GLU A 247 29.29 12.07 -10.25
C GLU A 247 30.35 12.95 -10.94
N GLU A 248 30.16 14.28 -11.00
CA GLU A 248 31.15 15.22 -11.55
C GLU A 248 32.11 15.85 -10.52
N MET A 249 31.79 15.85 -9.22
CA MET A 249 32.61 16.49 -8.17
C MET A 249 33.31 15.50 -7.21
N ALA A 250 32.93 14.21 -7.22
CA ALA A 250 33.50 13.17 -6.36
C ALA A 250 34.96 12.81 -6.70
N LEU A 251 35.51 13.30 -7.81
CA LEU A 251 36.95 13.25 -8.09
C LEU A 251 37.79 14.14 -7.15
N ILE A 252 37.17 14.95 -6.28
CA ILE A 252 37.85 15.98 -5.46
C ILE A 252 37.76 15.71 -3.94
N MET A 253 36.92 14.77 -3.47
CA MET A 253 36.93 14.40 -2.04
C MET A 253 38.14 13.51 -1.73
N GLU A 254 39.02 13.97 -0.83
CA GLU A 254 40.11 13.18 -0.25
C GLU A 254 39.60 11.77 0.12
N GLY A 255 40.22 10.71 -0.42
CA GLY A 255 39.71 9.34 -0.32
C GLY A 255 39.42 8.87 1.11
N GLU A 256 40.14 9.40 2.11
CA GLU A 256 39.86 9.14 3.52
C GLU A 256 38.51 9.71 4.01
N ARG A 257 38.13 10.93 3.59
CA ARG A 257 36.85 11.53 3.98
C ARG A 257 35.68 10.77 3.38
N PHE A 258 35.84 10.30 2.15
CA PHE A 258 34.85 9.49 1.47
C PHE A 258 34.63 8.14 2.17
N GLN A 259 35.72 7.46 2.57
CA GLN A 259 35.63 6.21 3.32
C GLN A 259 34.98 6.40 4.70
N ARG A 260 35.33 7.49 5.40
CA ARG A 260 34.71 7.83 6.70
C ARG A 260 33.21 8.05 6.54
N PHE A 261 32.79 8.78 5.50
CA PHE A 261 31.37 9.02 5.24
C PHE A 261 30.58 7.72 4.98
N ILE A 262 31.12 6.80 4.17
CA ILE A 262 30.50 5.48 3.94
C ILE A 262 30.30 4.72 5.27
N ASN A 263 31.34 4.70 6.12
CA ASN A 263 31.27 4.03 7.41
C ASN A 263 30.23 4.67 8.35
N GLU A 264 30.16 6.00 8.39
CA GLU A 264 29.17 6.73 9.19
C GLU A 264 27.74 6.45 8.73
N LEU A 265 27.51 6.42 7.41
CA LEU A 265 26.21 6.11 6.83
C LEU A 265 25.79 4.65 7.09
N ASP A 266 26.73 3.70 7.07
CA ASP A 266 26.46 2.30 7.44
C ASP A 266 26.14 2.15 8.94
N ILE A 267 26.80 2.89 9.83
CA ILE A 267 26.46 2.95 11.26
C ILE A 267 25.05 3.52 11.46
N PHE A 268 24.71 4.59 10.75
CA PHE A 268 23.37 5.19 10.79
C PHE A 268 22.29 4.21 10.32
N LYS A 269 22.52 3.53 9.18
CA LYS A 269 21.66 2.45 8.68
C LYS A 269 21.43 1.36 9.74
N LYS A 270 22.50 0.90 10.40
CA LYS A 270 22.41 -0.13 11.46
C LYS A 270 21.60 0.35 12.66
N ALA A 271 21.67 1.64 13.00
CA ALA A 271 20.86 2.23 14.06
C ALA A 271 19.36 2.24 13.68
N ILE A 272 19.03 2.66 12.45
CA ILE A 272 17.65 2.64 11.93
C ILE A 272 17.09 1.22 11.91
N ALA A 273 17.86 0.26 11.38
CA ALA A 273 17.42 -1.14 11.29
C ALA A 273 17.15 -1.80 12.65
N LYS A 274 17.80 -1.30 13.72
CA LYS A 274 17.58 -1.74 15.10
C LYS A 274 16.56 -0.89 15.85
N GLU A 275 16.00 0.14 15.22
CA GLU A 275 15.09 1.11 15.82
C GLU A 275 15.67 1.78 17.07
N LYS A 276 16.99 2.06 17.06
CA LYS A 276 17.72 2.64 18.19
C LYS A 276 18.32 4.00 17.86
N PRO A 277 18.54 4.87 18.87
CA PRO A 277 19.25 6.12 18.64
C PRO A 277 20.67 5.84 18.12
N CYS A 278 21.12 6.65 17.18
CA CYS A 278 22.47 6.61 16.67
C CYS A 278 23.41 7.36 17.63
N THR A 279 24.53 6.73 17.99
CA THR A 279 25.52 7.25 18.95
C THR A 279 26.60 8.12 18.31
N LEU A 280 26.54 8.34 16.99
CA LEU A 280 27.48 9.22 16.29
C LEU A 280 27.25 10.68 16.74
N LEU A 281 28.30 11.30 17.28
CA LEU A 281 28.24 12.66 17.83
C LEU A 281 28.51 13.76 16.79
N LYS A 282 29.38 13.47 15.81
CA LYS A 282 29.74 14.40 14.75
C LYS A 282 30.16 13.60 13.52
N THR A 283 29.64 13.96 12.36
CA THR A 283 29.89 13.27 11.10
C THR A 283 30.64 14.15 10.11
N SER A 284 31.13 13.51 9.05
CA SER A 284 31.85 14.14 7.95
C SER A 284 31.01 15.15 7.15
N LEU A 285 29.68 15.00 7.14
CA LEU A 285 28.75 15.88 6.43
C LEU A 285 27.65 16.41 7.36
N PRO A 286 27.38 17.72 7.35
CA PRO A 286 26.37 18.32 8.24
C PRO A 286 24.95 17.78 7.98
N ILE A 287 24.66 17.34 6.74
CA ILE A 287 23.37 16.72 6.39
C ILE A 287 23.15 15.43 7.20
N LEU A 288 24.20 14.66 7.46
CA LEU A 288 24.12 13.42 8.22
C LEU A 288 23.94 13.69 9.72
N ASP A 289 24.56 14.73 10.26
CA ASP A 289 24.31 15.19 11.64
C ASP A 289 22.83 15.57 11.83
N ASP A 290 22.26 16.34 10.90
CA ASP A 290 20.84 16.71 10.93
C ASP A 290 19.89 15.50 10.82
N LEU A 291 20.27 14.49 10.01
CA LEU A 291 19.55 13.22 9.89
C LEU A 291 19.57 12.44 11.21
N ILE A 292 20.75 12.31 11.83
CA ILE A 292 20.94 11.62 13.11
C ILE A 292 20.11 12.29 14.22
N GLN A 293 20.15 13.62 14.31
CA GLN A 293 19.35 14.35 15.29
C GLN A 293 17.85 14.13 15.09
N SER A 294 17.40 14.20 13.84
CA SER A 294 15.98 14.00 13.49
C SER A 294 15.53 12.57 13.80
N TRP A 295 16.38 11.57 13.53
CA TRP A 295 16.15 10.17 13.88
C TRP A 295 16.11 9.94 15.40
N ASN A 296 17.09 10.46 16.13
CA ASN A 296 17.17 10.33 17.59
C ASN A 296 15.94 10.95 18.27
N TYR A 297 15.42 12.07 17.73
CA TYR A 297 14.17 12.65 18.18
C TYR A 297 12.98 11.70 17.98
N ILE A 298 12.88 11.03 16.83
CA ILE A 298 11.83 10.02 16.59
C ILE A 298 11.95 8.88 17.60
N CYS A 299 13.16 8.35 17.81
CA CYS A 299 13.39 7.30 18.80
C CYS A 299 13.01 7.71 20.24
N SER A 300 13.11 8.99 20.59
CA SER A 300 12.69 9.47 21.92
C SER A 300 11.17 9.54 22.12
N LYS A 301 10.40 9.46 21.03
CA LYS A 301 8.94 9.58 21.03
C LYS A 301 8.21 8.29 20.66
N LEU A 302 8.94 7.26 20.22
CA LEU A 302 8.44 5.90 19.99
C LEU A 302 8.39 5.12 21.31
#